data_AF-A0A960PRX6-F1
#
_entry.id   AF-A0A960PRX6-F1
#
_cell.length_a   1.000
_cell.length_b   1.000
_cell.length_c   1.000
_cell.angle_alpha   90.00
_cell.angle_beta   90.00
_cell.angle_gamma   90.00
#
_symmetry.space_group_name_H-M   'P 1'
#
loop_
_entity.id
_entity.type
_entity.pdbx_description
1 polymer ?
#
loop_
_entity_poly.entity_id
_entity_poly.type
_entity_poly.pdbx_seq_one_letter_code
_entity_poly.pdbx_strand_id
1 'polypeptide(L)'
;VPAGGGNLFLLERLLAGVDKPFNENMPLIQRAFETVAMAKTATSAEEGRELGFFREADHVELNRDQQLWTAKRMALGMAEIGYRPPLARTFQLPGRSGVATLEMGLHNMEITHWISEHDKTIATHIARILCGGDTTIESPVSQQQILDLEREAFLSLCGEPKTHERIEHMLKTGKPLRN
;
A
#
# COMPACT_ATOMS: atom_id res chain seq x y z
N VAL A 1 4.70 -0.25 -8.11
CA VAL A 1 4.48 -0.60 -6.69
C VAL A 1 5.02 0.54 -5.83
N PRO A 2 4.29 1.01 -4.80
CA PRO A 2 4.82 1.98 -3.84
C PRO A 2 6.01 1.38 -3.08
N ALA A 3 7.13 2.09 -3.01
CA ALA A 3 8.39 1.58 -2.45
C ALA A 3 9.01 2.47 -1.36
N GLY A 4 8.23 3.44 -0.86
CA GLY A 4 8.60 4.37 0.20
C GLY A 4 7.84 4.17 1.51
N GLY A 5 7.38 2.94 1.78
CA GLY A 5 6.50 2.62 2.91
C GLY A 5 5.01 2.75 2.60
N GLY A 6 4.64 2.88 1.34
CA GLY A 6 3.24 3.12 0.94
C GLY A 6 2.31 1.95 1.30
N ASN A 7 2.72 0.71 1.02
CA ASN A 7 1.93 -0.47 1.40
C ASN A 7 2.01 -0.68 2.91
N LEU A 8 3.18 -0.49 3.52
CA LEU A 8 3.34 -0.62 4.97
C LEU A 8 2.37 0.29 5.75
N PHE A 9 2.40 1.60 5.48
CA PHE A 9 1.59 2.53 6.26
C PHE A 9 0.10 2.47 5.90
N LEU A 10 -0.25 2.06 4.69
CA LEU A 10 -1.64 1.74 4.33
C LEU A 10 -2.14 0.54 5.15
N LEU A 11 -1.36 -0.54 5.17
CA LEU A 11 -1.66 -1.74 5.95
C LEU A 11 -1.77 -1.41 7.45
N GLU A 12 -0.83 -0.63 7.99
CA GLU A 12 -0.85 -0.21 9.40
C GLU A 12 -2.11 0.57 9.76
N ARG A 13 -2.57 1.48 8.89
CA ARG A 13 -3.79 2.27 9.14
C ARG A 13 -5.04 1.43 9.02
N LEU A 14 -5.13 0.54 8.02
CA LEU A 14 -6.30 -0.32 7.83
C LEU A 14 -6.43 -1.39 8.92
N LEU A 15 -5.31 -1.85 9.49
CA LEU A 15 -5.30 -2.78 10.62
C LEU A 15 -5.33 -2.08 11.99
N ALA A 16 -5.34 -0.75 12.03
CA ALA A 16 -5.39 -0.01 13.29
C ALA A 16 -6.71 -0.29 14.03
N GLY A 17 -6.63 -0.72 15.30
CA GLY A 17 -7.81 -1.00 16.13
C GLY A 17 -8.42 -2.38 15.91
N VAL A 18 -7.77 -3.25 15.14
CA VAL A 18 -8.22 -4.63 14.92
C VAL A 18 -7.49 -5.57 15.89
N ASP A 19 -8.13 -5.87 17.03
CA ASP A 19 -7.67 -6.88 18.01
C ASP A 19 -8.19 -8.29 17.68
N LYS A 20 -8.73 -8.49 16.47
CA LYS A 20 -9.43 -9.71 16.08
C LYS A 20 -8.49 -10.82 15.62
N PRO A 21 -8.90 -12.10 15.77
CA PRO A 21 -8.16 -13.23 15.25
C PRO A 21 -7.99 -13.12 13.74
N PHE A 22 -6.80 -13.48 13.31
CA PHE A 22 -6.21 -13.26 11.99
C PHE A 22 -7.10 -13.57 10.77
N ASN A 23 -7.92 -14.64 10.80
CA ASN A 23 -8.73 -15.07 9.65
C ASN A 23 -9.77 -14.00 9.21
N GLU A 24 -10.12 -13.07 10.10
CA GLU A 24 -11.04 -11.95 9.81
C GLU A 24 -10.34 -10.74 9.15
N ASN A 25 -9.00 -10.73 9.02
CA ASN A 25 -8.26 -9.58 8.50
C ASN A 25 -8.08 -9.61 6.97
N MET A 26 -8.37 -10.74 6.31
CA MET A 26 -8.26 -10.87 4.85
C MET A 26 -9.05 -9.80 4.07
N PRO A 27 -10.28 -9.41 4.45
CA PRO A 27 -10.99 -8.32 3.79
C PRO A 27 -10.25 -6.97 3.84
N LEU A 28 -9.55 -6.67 4.93
CA LEU A 28 -8.77 -5.43 5.07
C LEU A 28 -7.53 -5.46 4.19
N ILE A 29 -6.87 -6.62 4.10
CA ILE A 29 -5.73 -6.84 3.21
C ILE A 29 -6.19 -6.76 1.74
N GLN A 30 -7.34 -7.34 1.40
CA GLN A 30 -7.95 -7.20 0.07
C GLN A 30 -8.26 -5.74 -0.25
N ARG A 31 -8.81 -4.98 0.70
CA ARG A 31 -9.03 -3.53 0.53
C ARG A 31 -7.73 -2.78 0.26
N ALA A 32 -6.67 -3.07 1.03
CA ALA A 32 -5.34 -2.49 0.80
C ALA A 32 -4.83 -2.84 -0.61
N PHE A 33 -4.95 -4.11 -0.97
CA PHE A 33 -4.53 -4.65 -2.27
C PHE A 33 -5.25 -3.95 -3.41
N GLU A 34 -6.58 -3.88 -3.38
CA GLU A 34 -7.37 -3.19 -4.41
C GLU A 34 -7.04 -1.72 -4.51
N THR A 35 -6.82 -1.04 -3.37
CA THR A 35 -6.47 0.38 -3.35
C THR A 35 -5.18 0.64 -4.12
N VAL A 36 -4.16 -0.20 -3.91
CA VAL A 36 -2.86 -0.07 -4.59
C VAL A 36 -2.91 -0.61 -6.03
N ALA A 37 -3.43 -1.82 -6.22
CA ALA A 37 -3.43 -2.51 -7.51
C ALA A 37 -4.30 -1.82 -8.57
N MET A 38 -5.41 -1.20 -8.15
CA MET A 38 -6.28 -0.40 -9.04
C MET A 38 -5.87 1.07 -9.11
N ALA A 39 -4.77 1.46 -8.45
CA ALA A 39 -4.29 2.84 -8.37
C ALA A 39 -5.40 3.84 -7.96
N LYS A 40 -6.17 3.51 -6.92
CA LYS A 40 -7.26 4.38 -6.43
C LYS A 40 -6.68 5.70 -5.93
N THR A 41 -7.30 6.81 -6.29
CA THR A 41 -6.94 8.17 -5.87
C THR A 41 -8.07 8.79 -5.06
N ALA A 42 -7.75 9.48 -3.97
CA ALA A 42 -8.73 10.25 -3.22
C ALA A 42 -8.96 11.62 -3.86
N THR A 43 -10.21 12.05 -3.93
CA THR A 43 -10.63 13.39 -4.40
C THR A 43 -10.94 14.35 -3.25
N SER A 44 -11.06 13.82 -2.03
CA SER A 44 -11.28 14.60 -0.80
C SER A 44 -10.50 14.02 0.38
N ALA A 45 -10.39 14.78 1.47
CA ALA A 45 -9.73 14.30 2.68
C ALA A 45 -10.51 13.16 3.35
N GLU A 46 -11.84 13.25 3.37
CA GLU A 46 -12.75 12.21 3.86
C GLU A 46 -12.58 10.90 3.06
N GLU A 47 -12.58 10.98 1.73
CA GLU A 47 -12.29 9.80 0.88
C GLU A 47 -10.86 9.27 1.14
N GLY A 48 -9.89 10.15 1.39
CA GLY A 48 -8.53 9.76 1.78
C GLY A 48 -8.47 9.03 3.12
N ARG A 49 -9.33 9.38 4.10
CA ARG A 49 -9.47 8.63 5.36
C ARG A 49 -10.09 7.26 5.10
N GLU A 50 -11.15 7.20 4.30
CA GLU A 50 -11.76 5.93 3.91
C GLU A 50 -10.76 5.01 3.20
N LEU A 51 -9.98 5.51 2.25
CA LEU A 51 -8.95 4.73 1.57
C LEU A 51 -7.74 4.38 2.46
N GLY A 52 -7.66 4.92 3.68
CA GLY A 52 -6.57 4.65 4.62
C GLY A 52 -5.27 5.40 4.31
N PHE A 53 -5.35 6.53 3.60
CA PHE A 53 -4.21 7.43 3.38
C PHE A 53 -3.98 8.37 4.57
N PHE A 54 -5.06 8.81 5.22
CA PHE A 54 -5.05 9.65 6.41
C PHE A 54 -5.55 8.89 7.64
N ARG A 55 -5.13 9.33 8.82
CA ARG A 55 -5.69 8.92 10.12
C ARG A 55 -6.90 9.80 10.44
N GLU A 56 -7.78 9.31 11.30
CA GLU A 56 -8.90 10.11 11.82
C GLU A 56 -8.44 11.40 12.52
N ALA A 57 -7.30 11.34 13.21
CA ALA A 57 -6.72 12.48 13.92
C ALA A 57 -5.93 13.44 13.01
N ASP A 58 -5.74 13.13 11.73
CA ASP A 58 -4.98 14.01 10.82
C ASP A 58 -5.81 15.25 10.49
N HIS A 59 -5.17 16.41 10.63
CA HIS A 59 -5.79 17.71 10.38
C HIS A 59 -5.86 18.03 8.88
N VAL A 60 -6.98 18.61 8.46
CA VAL A 60 -7.24 19.02 7.07
C VAL A 60 -7.32 20.54 7.04
N GLU A 61 -6.30 21.18 6.46
CA GLU A 61 -6.31 22.61 6.19
C GLU A 61 -6.97 22.87 4.83
N LEU A 62 -8.12 23.54 4.84
CA LEU A 62 -8.87 23.85 3.62
C LEU A 62 -8.28 25.04 2.86
N ASN A 63 -7.60 25.95 3.58
CA ASN A 63 -6.96 27.10 2.95
C ASN A 63 -5.52 26.74 2.55
N ARG A 64 -5.30 26.56 1.24
CA ARG A 64 -3.98 26.24 0.67
C ARG A 64 -2.89 27.24 1.08
N ASP A 65 -3.22 28.52 1.22
CA ASP A 65 -2.25 29.55 1.62
C ASP A 65 -1.82 29.42 3.09
N GLN A 66 -2.64 28.77 3.92
CA GLN A 66 -2.34 28.51 5.34
C GLN A 66 -1.71 27.14 5.59
N GLN A 67 -1.72 26.23 4.61
CA GLN A 67 -1.26 24.83 4.78
C GLN A 67 0.12 24.72 5.43
N LEU A 68 1.09 25.50 4.96
CA LEU A 68 2.45 25.47 5.51
C LEU A 68 2.52 26.08 6.92
N TRP A 69 1.75 27.14 7.16
CA TRP A 69 1.69 27.79 8.48
C TRP A 69 1.10 26.84 9.52
N THR A 70 -0.04 26.21 9.19
CA THR A 70 -0.72 25.23 10.04
C THR A 70 0.18 24.03 10.31
N ALA A 71 0.82 23.46 9.30
CA ALA A 71 1.76 22.35 9.45
C ALA A 71 2.94 22.70 10.39
N LYS A 72 3.51 23.90 10.26
CA LYS A 72 4.58 24.38 11.15
C LYS A 72 4.11 24.47 12.60
N ARG A 73 2.92 25.04 12.83
CA ARG A 73 2.38 25.18 14.19
C ARG A 73 2.09 23.83 14.83
N MET A 74 1.56 22.87 14.07
CA MET A 74 1.36 21.50 14.55
C MET A 74 2.69 20.83 14.93
N ALA A 75 3.71 20.94 14.08
CA ALA A 75 5.03 20.36 14.35
C ALA A 75 5.69 20.97 15.61
N LEU A 76 5.60 22.29 15.79
CA LEU A 76 6.07 22.96 17.00
C LEU A 76 5.29 22.49 18.23
N GLY A 77 3.96 22.42 18.15
CA GLY A 77 3.12 21.91 19.25
C GLY A 77 3.46 20.47 19.62
N MET A 78 3.69 19.60 18.64
CA MET A 78 4.15 18.22 18.86
C MET A 78 5.51 18.17 19.59
N ALA A 79 6.44 19.06 19.22
CA ALA A 79 7.74 19.14 19.89
C ALA A 79 7.61 19.64 21.33
N GLU A 80 6.78 20.66 21.57
CA GLU A 80 6.54 21.26 22.90
C GLU A 80 5.91 20.25 23.89
N ILE A 81 5.00 19.41 23.43
CA ILE A 81 4.41 18.34 24.25
C ILE A 81 5.30 17.10 24.37
N GLY A 82 6.50 17.11 23.78
CA GLY A 82 7.48 16.03 23.88
C GLY A 82 7.12 14.79 23.05
N TYR A 83 6.61 14.98 21.83
CA TYR A 83 6.27 13.89 20.91
C TYR A 83 7.41 12.88 20.79
N ARG A 84 7.04 11.59 20.83
CA ARG A 84 7.92 10.47 20.50
C ARG A 84 7.28 9.65 19.38
N PRO A 85 8.08 9.13 18.44
CA PRO A 85 7.56 8.25 17.41
C PRO A 85 6.91 7.01 18.05
N PRO A 86 5.85 6.46 17.44
CA PRO A 86 5.24 5.22 17.91
C PRO A 86 6.26 4.08 17.84
N LEU A 87 6.10 3.09 18.74
CA LEU A 87 6.92 1.89 18.72
C LEU A 87 6.68 1.10 17.43
N ALA A 88 7.75 0.48 16.93
CA ALA A 88 7.67 -0.40 15.78
C ALA A 88 6.68 -1.54 16.05
N ARG A 89 5.82 -1.80 15.08
CA ARG A 89 4.77 -2.81 15.18
C ARG A 89 5.16 -4.09 14.44
N THR A 90 4.58 -5.19 14.88
CA THR A 90 4.57 -6.47 14.15
C THR A 90 3.15 -6.78 13.71
N PHE A 91 3.02 -7.42 12.56
CA PHE A 91 1.75 -7.77 11.95
C PHE A 91 1.63 -9.28 11.86
N GLN A 92 0.47 -9.82 12.19
CA GLN A 92 0.13 -11.19 11.79
C GLN A 92 -0.49 -11.11 10.40
N LEU A 93 0.20 -11.66 9.41
CA LEU A 93 -0.18 -11.58 7.99
C LEU A 93 -0.37 -13.00 7.42
N PRO A 94 -1.20 -13.17 6.38
CA PRO A 94 -1.61 -14.50 5.89
C PRO A 94 -0.45 -15.30 5.28
N GLY A 95 0.60 -14.61 4.86
CA GLY A 95 1.68 -15.20 4.10
C GLY A 95 1.15 -15.86 2.83
N ARG A 96 1.66 -17.07 2.56
CA ARG A 96 1.41 -17.79 1.31
C ARG A 96 -0.06 -18.06 1.00
N SER A 97 -0.89 -18.34 2.02
CA SER A 97 -2.31 -18.65 1.80
C SER A 97 -3.08 -17.42 1.29
N GLY A 98 -2.76 -16.24 1.82
CA GLY A 98 -3.35 -14.98 1.37
C GLY A 98 -2.86 -14.58 -0.02
N VAL A 99 -1.57 -14.78 -0.30
CA VAL A 99 -1.01 -14.57 -1.65
C VAL A 99 -1.75 -15.43 -2.67
N ALA A 100 -1.87 -16.74 -2.41
CA ALA A 100 -2.58 -17.66 -3.31
C ALA A 100 -4.04 -17.26 -3.54
N THR A 101 -4.71 -16.74 -2.52
CA THR A 101 -6.09 -16.23 -2.62
C THR A 101 -6.17 -15.03 -3.56
N LEU A 102 -5.26 -14.07 -3.42
CA LEU A 102 -5.20 -12.88 -4.28
C LEU A 102 -4.77 -13.24 -5.71
N GLU A 103 -3.82 -14.17 -5.87
CA GLU A 103 -3.37 -14.69 -7.17
C GLU A 103 -4.49 -15.40 -7.93
N MET A 104 -5.37 -16.15 -7.24
CA MET A 104 -6.54 -16.76 -7.87
C MET A 104 -7.48 -15.68 -8.44
N GLY A 105 -7.70 -14.59 -7.70
CA GLY A 105 -8.46 -13.43 -8.19
C GLY A 105 -7.82 -12.77 -9.41
N LEU A 106 -6.49 -12.57 -9.37
CA LEU A 106 -5.74 -12.01 -10.48
C LEU A 106 -5.76 -12.92 -11.72
N HIS A 107 -5.65 -14.23 -11.53
CA HIS A 107 -5.74 -15.17 -12.64
C HIS A 107 -7.11 -15.11 -13.33
N ASN A 108 -8.20 -15.00 -12.55
CA ASN A 108 -9.53 -14.80 -13.11
C ASN A 108 -9.64 -13.49 -13.90
N MET A 109 -9.04 -12.40 -13.41
CA MET A 109 -9.00 -11.12 -14.14
C MET A 109 -8.18 -11.20 -15.44
N GLU A 110 -7.11 -11.99 -15.45
CA GLU A 110 -6.25 -12.19 -16.62
C GLU A 110 -6.99 -12.98 -17.71
N ILE A 111 -7.59 -14.13 -17.36
CA ILE A 111 -8.32 -14.96 -18.33
C ILE A 111 -9.57 -14.28 -18.90
N THR A 112 -10.13 -13.32 -18.16
CA THR A 112 -11.24 -12.47 -18.63
C THR A 112 -10.77 -11.22 -19.37
N HIS A 113 -9.46 -11.11 -19.66
CA HIS A 113 -8.82 -9.98 -20.32
C HIS A 113 -9.05 -8.62 -19.64
N TRP A 114 -9.36 -8.66 -18.35
CA TRP A 114 -9.54 -7.47 -17.52
C TRP A 114 -8.21 -6.84 -17.14
N ILE A 115 -7.15 -7.64 -17.02
CA ILE A 115 -5.76 -7.23 -16.77
C ILE A 115 -4.82 -7.90 -17.78
N SER A 116 -3.69 -7.25 -18.08
CA SER A 116 -2.63 -7.89 -18.86
C SER A 116 -1.82 -8.87 -18.00
N GLU A 117 -1.00 -9.69 -18.65
CA GLU A 117 -0.02 -10.54 -17.97
C GLU A 117 0.93 -9.71 -17.07
N HIS A 118 1.38 -8.54 -17.54
CA HIS A 118 2.27 -7.69 -16.74
C HIS A 118 1.53 -7.01 -15.58
N ASP A 119 0.26 -6.63 -15.76
CA ASP A 119 -0.58 -6.15 -14.67
C ASP A 119 -0.68 -7.22 -13.56
N LYS A 120 -0.86 -8.50 -13.94
CA LYS A 120 -0.82 -9.63 -13.00
C LYS A 120 0.53 -9.74 -12.30
N THR A 121 1.65 -9.67 -13.02
CA THR A 121 3.00 -9.71 -12.41
C THR A 121 3.17 -8.62 -11.36
N ILE A 122 2.82 -7.37 -11.69
CA ILE A 122 2.90 -6.25 -10.75
C ILE A 122 1.98 -6.47 -9.53
N ALA A 123 0.75 -6.93 -9.77
CA ALA A 123 -0.21 -7.17 -8.70
C ALA A 123 0.22 -8.34 -7.79
N THR A 124 0.84 -9.39 -8.32
CA THR A 124 1.41 -10.48 -7.52
C THR A 124 2.48 -9.97 -6.55
N HIS A 125 3.33 -9.02 -6.96
CA HIS A 125 4.27 -8.37 -6.04
C HIS A 125 3.55 -7.61 -4.91
N ILE A 126 2.47 -6.88 -5.24
CA ILE A 126 1.66 -6.16 -4.24
C ILE A 126 1.04 -7.15 -3.25
N ALA A 127 0.47 -8.25 -3.75
CA ALA A 127 -0.08 -9.32 -2.92
C ALA A 127 0.98 -9.91 -1.98
N ARG A 128 2.18 -10.20 -2.49
CA ARG A 128 3.31 -10.70 -1.69
C ARG A 128 3.68 -9.74 -0.56
N ILE A 129 3.76 -8.43 -0.83
CA ILE A 129 4.07 -7.42 0.20
C ILE A 129 2.98 -7.38 1.27
N LEU A 130 1.72 -7.21 0.88
CA LEU A 130 0.60 -7.03 1.80
C LEU A 130 0.27 -8.28 2.63
N CYS A 131 0.60 -9.46 2.09
CA CYS A 131 0.48 -10.72 2.82
C CYS A 131 1.71 -11.06 3.65
N GLY A 132 2.78 -10.26 3.64
CA GLY A 132 3.97 -10.50 4.47
C GLY A 132 4.97 -11.51 3.88
N GLY A 133 4.87 -11.78 2.58
CA GLY A 133 5.81 -12.62 1.83
C GLY A 133 5.67 -14.11 2.12
N ASP A 134 6.82 -14.78 2.21
CA ASP A 134 6.93 -16.23 2.46
C ASP A 134 6.81 -16.58 3.96
N THR A 135 5.82 -16.01 4.63
CA THR A 135 5.53 -16.27 6.04
C THR A 135 4.34 -17.22 6.21
N THR A 136 4.06 -17.60 7.45
CA THR A 136 2.79 -18.19 7.88
C THR A 136 2.10 -17.26 8.87
N ILE A 137 0.80 -17.47 9.04
CA ILE A 137 -0.04 -16.79 10.02
C ILE A 137 0.55 -16.73 11.44
N GLU A 138 1.25 -17.80 11.86
CA GLU A 138 1.81 -17.94 13.20
C GLU A 138 3.10 -17.12 13.39
N SER A 139 3.67 -16.62 12.30
CA SER A 139 4.96 -15.91 12.29
C SER A 139 4.72 -14.41 12.08
N PRO A 140 4.87 -13.59 13.14
CA PRO A 140 4.71 -12.15 13.02
C PRO A 140 5.73 -11.54 12.06
N VAL A 141 5.28 -10.58 11.26
CA VAL A 141 6.08 -9.85 10.28
C VAL A 141 6.34 -8.45 10.82
N SER A 142 7.60 -8.04 10.90
CA SER A 142 7.99 -6.70 11.32
C SER A 142 7.76 -5.66 10.21
N GLN A 143 7.63 -4.38 10.60
CA GLN A 143 7.62 -3.26 9.65
C GLN A 143 8.81 -3.31 8.67
N GLN A 144 10.01 -3.63 9.18
CA GLN A 144 11.22 -3.68 8.35
C GLN A 144 11.13 -4.78 7.28
N GLN A 145 10.59 -5.96 7.61
CA GLN A 145 10.40 -7.01 6.61
C GLN A 145 9.45 -6.59 5.49
N ILE A 146 8.39 -5.84 5.80
CA ILE A 146 7.48 -5.29 4.77
C ILE A 146 8.22 -4.29 3.88
N LEU A 147 9.03 -3.39 4.46
CA LEU A 147 9.84 -2.44 3.70
C LEU A 147 10.88 -3.15 2.81
N ASP A 148 11.47 -4.24 3.29
CA ASP A 148 12.41 -5.04 2.51
C ASP A 148 11.72 -5.71 1.31
N LEU A 149 10.50 -6.25 1.50
CA LEU A 149 9.66 -6.79 0.42
C LEU A 149 9.26 -5.70 -0.59
N GLU A 150 8.90 -4.49 -0.13
CA GLU A 150 8.61 -3.36 -1.01
C GLU A 150 9.82 -3.00 -1.88
N ARG A 151 11.00 -2.92 -1.27
CA ARG A 151 12.25 -2.59 -1.95
C ARG A 151 12.62 -3.66 -2.97
N GLU A 152 12.53 -4.93 -2.60
CA GLU A 152 12.80 -6.07 -3.48
C GLU A 152 11.86 -6.03 -4.71
N ALA A 153 10.55 -5.90 -4.48
CA ALA A 153 9.56 -5.83 -5.55
C ALA A 153 9.79 -4.65 -6.50
N PHE A 154 10.10 -3.47 -5.95
CA PHE A 154 10.37 -2.29 -6.75
C PHE A 154 11.60 -2.48 -7.63
N LEU A 155 12.72 -2.92 -7.06
CA LEU A 155 13.95 -3.15 -7.82
C LEU A 155 13.78 -4.24 -8.88
N SER A 156 13.07 -5.32 -8.55
CA SER A 156 12.73 -6.38 -9.51
C SER A 156 11.94 -5.83 -10.69
N LEU A 157 10.86 -5.08 -10.42
CA LEU A 157 10.01 -4.51 -11.47
C LEU A 157 10.72 -3.45 -12.30
N CYS A 158 11.67 -2.72 -11.73
CA CYS A 158 12.54 -1.83 -12.50
C CYS A 158 13.43 -2.58 -13.49
N GLY A 159 13.71 -3.87 -13.28
CA GLY A 159 14.46 -4.70 -14.23
C GLY A 159 13.62 -5.20 -15.41
N GLU A 160 12.29 -5.09 -15.35
CA GLU A 160 11.39 -5.67 -16.35
C GLU A 160 11.33 -4.84 -17.64
N PRO A 161 11.54 -5.44 -18.84
CA PRO A 161 11.42 -4.73 -20.11
C PRO A 161 10.05 -4.07 -20.30
N LYS A 162 8.97 -4.76 -19.91
CA LYS A 162 7.60 -4.22 -19.99
C LYS A 162 7.41 -2.99 -19.10
N THR A 163 8.13 -2.89 -17.97
CA THR A 163 8.13 -1.68 -17.12
C THR A 163 8.83 -0.52 -17.82
N HIS A 164 9.98 -0.76 -18.46
CA HIS A 164 10.67 0.27 -19.24
C HIS A 164 9.80 0.81 -20.39
N GLU A 165 9.11 -0.08 -21.11
CA GLU A 165 8.16 0.30 -22.17
C GLU A 165 7.03 1.18 -21.63
N ARG A 166 6.46 0.84 -20.47
CA ARG A 166 5.42 1.66 -19.82
C ARG A 166 5.93 3.05 -19.45
N ILE A 167 7.14 3.14 -18.88
CA ILE A 167 7.77 4.41 -18.52
C ILE A 167 8.02 5.25 -19.78
N GLU A 168 8.64 4.66 -20.79
CA GLU A 168 8.96 5.35 -22.04
C GLU A 168 7.69 5.85 -22.75
N HIS A 169 6.66 5.02 -22.84
CA HIS A 169 5.39 5.40 -23.45
C HIS A 169 4.72 6.53 -22.67
N MET A 170 4.62 6.43 -21.34
CA MET A 170 4.04 7.47 -20.49
C MET A 170 4.77 8.81 -20.67
N LEU A 171 6.10 8.80 -20.67
CA LEU A 171 6.90 10.02 -20.85
C LEU A 171 6.71 10.64 -22.24
N LYS A 172 6.51 9.83 -23.28
CA LYS A 172 6.32 10.29 -24.66
C LYS A 172 4.89 10.78 -24.95
N THR A 173 3.88 10.08 -24.44
CA THR A 173 2.48 10.29 -24.83
C THR A 173 1.63 10.91 -23.74
N GLY A 174 2.08 10.91 -22.49
CA GLY A 174 1.30 11.29 -21.32
C GLY A 174 0.16 10.32 -20.99
N LYS A 175 0.11 9.14 -21.62
CA LYS A 175 -0.94 8.14 -21.43
C LYS A 175 -0.38 6.82 -20.92
N PRO A 176 -1.13 6.05 -20.12
CA PRO A 176 -0.70 4.73 -19.68
C PRO A 176 -0.64 3.73 -20.84
N LEU A 177 0.45 2.95 -20.90
CA LEU A 177 0.56 1.78 -21.77
C LEU A 177 0.08 0.54 -21.02
N ARG A 178 -0.70 -0.30 -21.70
CA ARG A 178 -1.16 -1.59 -21.17
C ARG A 178 -0.59 -2.74 -22.02
N ASN A 179 0.49 -3.33 -21.53
CA ASN A 179 1.24 -4.47 -22.08
C ASN A 179 1.36 -5.60 -21.05
#